data_AF-A0A9D8NUI5-F1
#
_entry.id   AF-A0A9D8NUI5-F1
#
_cell.length_a   1.000
_cell.length_b   1.000
_cell.length_c   1.000
_cell.angle_alpha   90.00
_cell.angle_beta   90.00
_cell.angle_gamma   90.00
#
_symmetry.space_group_name_H-M   'P 1'
#
loop_
_entity.id
_entity.type
_entity.pdbx_description
1 polymer ?
#
loop_
_entity_poly.entity_id
_entity_poly.type
_entity_poly.pdbx_seq_one_letter_code
_entity_poly.pdbx_strand_id
1 'polypeptide(L)'
;MRAGAMISMLAVALLGGVAASALPPLPSSPPAPPPSTPVPPSSTPTAPTPTVPPAPTPTVPTPNAPAPTGERRTIAIIPFEATLPSYIFGTGPSTPDGDCGQMSRPGADVAKRCTQELVEAIVAVQRFRVIDRDTVDRVLAEQGFLRSQGVAPSELVRLGKLLGADRLIVGSVDLAGTQCRRVEVRASGYLRFEFGGGIEVSYRVLDVTTGEIAAVGRLTRTWDTRPNPELRGVLSSPEAALAFFAEQMAQAETMAVLDAIDPVKIAAVETGAIVLNQGRGRGLEPGMALRVFRKIEPIRDPDTGAVLTEQGPEVAVIEVIEVLDRVSRARIISGSASGIVVGAACRPIELPAHFGR
;
A
#
# COMPACT_ATOMS: atom_id res chain seq x y z
N MET A 1 25.13 -25.10 36.08
CA MET A 1 23.73 -25.38 35.69
C MET A 1 22.90 -24.15 35.97
N ARG A 2 22.17 -23.70 34.94
CA ARG A 2 21.13 -22.65 34.92
C ARG A 2 21.59 -21.22 35.24
N ALA A 3 22.16 -20.58 34.21
CA ALA A 3 21.97 -19.17 33.93
C ALA A 3 20.57 -18.98 33.31
N GLY A 4 19.82 -17.99 33.79
CA GLY A 4 18.45 -17.70 33.35
C GLY A 4 18.23 -16.19 33.26
N ALA A 5 18.35 -15.71 32.03
CA ALA A 5 17.91 -14.45 31.45
C ALA A 5 17.31 -13.37 32.38
N MET A 6 18.13 -12.35 32.65
CA MET A 6 17.68 -10.96 32.80
C MET A 6 17.98 -10.24 31.48
N ILE A 7 16.95 -9.92 30.69
CA ILE A 7 17.03 -8.86 29.67
C ILE A 7 15.79 -7.96 29.85
N SER A 8 16.07 -6.79 30.43
CA SER A 8 15.34 -5.51 30.44
C SER A 8 14.30 -5.39 29.32
N MET A 9 13.02 -5.06 29.53
CA MET A 9 12.41 -3.98 30.32
C MET A 9 12.99 -2.59 29.97
N LEU A 10 12.53 -2.03 28.84
CA LEU A 10 12.53 -0.60 28.41
C LEU A 10 12.03 -0.63 26.93
N ALA A 11 11.07 0.11 26.39
CA ALA A 11 10.19 1.18 26.85
C ALA A 11 9.07 1.32 25.79
N VAL A 12 7.79 1.19 26.17
CA VAL A 12 6.66 1.83 25.45
C VAL A 12 5.64 2.24 26.50
N ALA A 13 5.91 3.37 27.15
CA ALA A 13 4.97 4.06 28.01
C ALA A 13 5.17 5.56 27.83
N LEU A 14 4.23 6.21 27.13
CA LEU A 14 3.83 7.62 27.19
C LEU A 14 2.59 7.72 26.26
N LEU A 15 1.37 7.78 26.82
CA LEU A 15 0.54 9.00 26.93
C LEU A 15 0.33 9.64 25.54
N GLY A 16 -0.83 9.56 24.89
CA GLY A 16 -2.14 10.04 25.37
C GLY A 16 -2.55 11.21 24.46
N GLY A 17 -3.62 11.05 23.67
CA GLY A 17 -4.09 12.10 22.77
C GLY A 17 -5.01 11.56 21.68
N VAL A 18 -6.30 11.67 21.94
CA VAL A 18 -7.41 11.15 21.13
C VAL A 18 -7.68 12.12 19.97
N ALA A 19 -7.75 11.60 18.74
CA ALA A 19 -8.57 12.16 17.67
C ALA A 19 -9.18 10.98 16.90
N ALA A 20 -10.45 10.68 17.21
CA ALA A 20 -11.25 9.68 16.52
C ALA A 20 -11.66 10.21 15.15
N SER A 21 -11.33 9.49 14.07
CA SER A 21 -11.90 9.71 12.74
C SER A 21 -12.89 8.60 12.46
N ALA A 22 -14.16 8.97 12.29
CA ALA A 22 -15.29 8.06 12.09
C ALA A 22 -15.38 7.59 10.64
N LEU A 23 -15.56 6.28 10.44
CA LEU A 23 -15.96 5.71 9.14
C LEU A 23 -17.43 6.03 8.82
N PRO A 24 -17.78 6.22 7.53
CA PRO A 24 -19.17 6.37 7.10
C PRO A 24 -19.93 5.02 7.06
N PRO A 25 -21.26 5.01 7.27
CA PRO A 25 -22.06 3.79 7.26
C PRO A 25 -22.38 3.30 5.84
N LEU A 26 -22.48 1.97 5.70
CA LEU A 26 -22.87 1.26 4.47
C LEU A 26 -24.34 1.53 4.07
N PRO A 27 -24.67 1.61 2.77
CA PRO A 27 -26.04 1.80 2.31
C PRO A 27 -26.90 0.53 2.43
N SER A 28 -28.14 0.71 2.84
CA SER A 28 -29.19 -0.30 2.99
C SER A 28 -29.73 -0.80 1.64
N SER A 29 -30.05 -2.10 1.59
CA SER A 29 -30.59 -2.82 0.43
C SER A 29 -31.93 -2.26 -0.08
N PRO A 30 -32.19 -2.29 -1.40
CA PRO A 30 -33.47 -1.84 -1.97
C PRO A 30 -34.60 -2.89 -1.79
N PRO A 31 -35.87 -2.45 -1.73
CA PRO A 31 -37.02 -3.33 -1.54
C PRO A 31 -37.42 -4.11 -2.81
N ALA A 32 -38.01 -5.29 -2.59
CA ALA A 32 -38.43 -6.25 -3.61
C ALA A 32 -39.56 -5.74 -4.54
N PRO A 33 -39.61 -6.19 -5.81
CA PRO A 33 -40.67 -5.80 -6.74
C PRO A 33 -41.99 -6.58 -6.51
N PRO A 34 -43.15 -5.99 -6.84
CA PRO A 34 -44.46 -6.64 -6.72
C PRO A 34 -44.73 -7.68 -7.83
N PRO A 35 -45.71 -8.59 -7.64
CA PRO A 35 -45.91 -9.75 -8.50
C PRO A 35 -46.62 -9.42 -9.83
N SER A 36 -46.20 -10.13 -10.88
CA SER A 36 -46.73 -10.10 -12.24
C SER A 36 -48.11 -10.77 -12.36
N THR A 37 -49.08 -10.08 -12.96
CA THR A 37 -50.36 -10.64 -13.41
C THR A 37 -50.25 -11.31 -14.78
N PRO A 38 -51.06 -12.35 -15.08
CA PRO A 38 -50.97 -13.10 -16.34
C PRO A 38 -51.82 -12.44 -17.44
N VAL A 39 -51.29 -12.42 -18.67
CA VAL A 39 -51.99 -11.98 -19.89
C VAL A 39 -52.39 -13.21 -20.73
N PRO A 40 -53.64 -13.33 -21.22
CA PRO A 40 -54.10 -14.46 -22.05
C PRO A 40 -53.77 -14.28 -23.56
N PRO A 41 -53.90 -15.35 -24.39
CA PRO A 41 -53.25 -15.43 -25.69
C PRO A 41 -54.00 -14.77 -26.86
N SER A 42 -53.21 -14.55 -27.91
CA SER A 42 -53.43 -13.86 -29.18
C SER A 42 -54.44 -14.47 -30.17
N SER A 43 -55.09 -13.59 -30.95
CA SER A 43 -55.48 -13.75 -32.37
C SER A 43 -55.73 -12.31 -32.91
N THR A 44 -55.37 -11.83 -34.09
CA THR A 44 -55.38 -12.35 -35.48
C THR A 44 -54.61 -11.33 -36.39
N PRO A 45 -54.63 -11.37 -37.74
CA PRO A 45 -53.48 -11.60 -38.62
C PRO A 45 -52.87 -10.37 -39.33
N THR A 46 -51.73 -10.66 -39.95
CA THR A 46 -50.78 -9.88 -40.77
C THR A 46 -51.35 -9.16 -42.00
N ALA A 47 -50.84 -7.95 -42.28
CA ALA A 47 -50.79 -7.32 -43.61
C ALA A 47 -49.38 -6.71 -43.85
N PRO A 48 -48.88 -6.62 -45.10
CA PRO A 48 -47.44 -6.51 -45.37
C PRO A 48 -46.89 -5.08 -45.51
N THR A 49 -45.73 -4.88 -44.87
CA THR A 49 -44.48 -4.17 -45.23
C THR A 49 -44.50 -2.84 -46.00
N PRO A 50 -43.68 -1.86 -45.56
CA PRO A 50 -42.54 -1.50 -46.41
C PRO A 50 -41.18 -1.56 -45.68
N THR A 51 -40.20 -2.10 -46.41
CA THR A 51 -38.84 -2.44 -46.01
C THR A 51 -38.01 -1.18 -45.77
N VAL A 52 -37.66 -0.91 -44.52
CA VAL A 52 -36.66 0.10 -44.15
C VAL A 52 -35.27 -0.57 -44.16
N PRO A 53 -34.24 0.01 -44.81
CA PRO A 53 -32.88 -0.54 -44.81
C PRO A 53 -32.29 -0.55 -43.38
N PRO A 54 -31.50 -1.58 -43.00
CA PRO A 54 -30.95 -1.67 -41.65
C PRO A 54 -29.96 -0.53 -41.39
N ALA A 55 -30.15 0.17 -40.28
CA ALA A 55 -29.18 1.11 -39.73
C ALA A 55 -27.84 0.38 -39.45
N PRO A 56 -26.69 1.05 -39.62
CA PRO A 56 -25.40 0.45 -39.30
C PRO A 56 -25.36 0.07 -37.82
N THR A 57 -25.01 -1.19 -37.56
CA THR A 57 -24.81 -1.74 -36.21
C THR A 57 -23.84 -0.85 -35.43
N PRO A 58 -24.14 -0.43 -34.19
CA PRO A 58 -23.13 0.19 -33.35
C PRO A 58 -22.06 -0.87 -33.07
N THR A 59 -20.88 -0.66 -33.63
CA THR A 59 -19.69 -1.44 -33.35
C THR A 59 -19.44 -1.39 -31.84
N VAL A 60 -19.68 -2.52 -31.15
CA VAL A 60 -19.28 -2.70 -29.76
C VAL A 60 -17.78 -2.46 -29.69
N PRO A 61 -17.27 -1.46 -28.93
CA PRO A 61 -15.84 -1.29 -28.78
C PRO A 61 -15.31 -2.51 -28.03
N THR A 62 -14.44 -3.26 -28.68
CA THR A 62 -13.72 -4.39 -28.09
C THR A 62 -12.95 -3.90 -26.85
N PRO A 63 -13.24 -4.39 -25.64
CA PRO A 63 -12.43 -4.10 -24.47
C PRO A 63 -11.22 -5.03 -24.55
N ASN A 64 -10.15 -4.60 -25.23
CA ASN A 64 -8.76 -5.05 -25.07
C ASN A 64 -7.94 -4.64 -26.30
N ALA A 65 -7.63 -3.36 -26.41
CA ALA A 65 -6.41 -2.96 -27.10
C ALA A 65 -5.28 -2.96 -26.05
N PRO A 66 -4.20 -3.77 -26.22
CA PRO A 66 -3.05 -3.66 -25.34
C PRO A 66 -2.43 -2.27 -25.45
N ALA A 67 -2.27 -1.61 -24.30
CA ALA A 67 -1.78 -0.25 -24.19
C ALA A 67 -0.37 -0.09 -24.78
N PRO A 68 -0.01 1.10 -25.30
CA PRO A 68 1.33 1.36 -25.82
C PRO A 68 2.37 1.11 -24.73
N THR A 69 3.30 0.21 -25.05
CA THR A 69 4.34 -0.31 -24.18
C THR A 69 5.47 0.72 -24.09
N GLY A 70 5.28 1.75 -23.27
CA GLY A 70 6.43 2.35 -22.61
C GLY A 70 7.09 1.26 -21.77
N GLU A 71 8.38 1.04 -21.96
CA GLU A 71 9.16 -0.03 -21.32
C GLU A 71 8.89 -0.02 -19.81
N ARG A 72 8.13 -1.02 -19.33
CA ARG A 72 7.77 -1.11 -17.91
C ARG A 72 9.05 -1.40 -17.14
N ARG A 73 9.42 -0.49 -16.23
CA ARG A 73 10.57 -0.69 -15.33
C ARG A 73 10.41 -2.01 -14.60
N THR A 74 11.47 -2.80 -14.59
CA THR A 74 11.47 -4.14 -13.98
C THR A 74 11.97 -4.04 -12.54
N ILE A 75 11.20 -4.61 -11.61
CA ILE A 75 11.53 -4.63 -10.17
C ILE A 75 11.76 -6.07 -9.74
N ALA A 76 12.87 -6.32 -9.06
CA ALA A 76 13.09 -7.54 -8.30
C ALA A 76 12.86 -7.27 -6.80
N ILE A 77 12.13 -8.18 -6.17
CA ILE A 77 11.88 -8.15 -4.72
C ILE A 77 12.66 -9.32 -4.14
N ILE A 78 13.65 -9.03 -3.32
CA ILE A 78 14.37 -10.05 -2.57
C ILE A 78 13.51 -10.46 -1.37
N PRO A 79 13.43 -11.76 -1.02
CA PRO A 79 12.73 -12.20 0.16
C PRO A 79 13.15 -11.42 1.40
N PHE A 80 12.17 -10.91 2.14
CA PHE A 80 12.45 -10.17 3.36
C PHE A 80 13.06 -11.11 4.39
N GLU A 81 14.00 -10.59 5.16
CA GLU A 81 14.60 -11.32 6.26
C GLU A 81 13.88 -11.00 7.57
N ALA A 82 13.82 -11.97 8.48
CA ALA A 82 13.36 -11.71 9.84
C ALA A 82 14.57 -11.35 10.72
N THR A 83 14.48 -10.20 11.40
CA THR A 83 15.50 -9.78 12.36
C THR A 83 15.52 -10.70 13.59
N LEU A 84 14.35 -11.24 13.98
CA LEU A 84 14.21 -12.18 15.09
C LEU A 84 13.96 -13.63 14.60
N PRO A 85 14.45 -14.65 15.32
CA PRO A 85 14.22 -16.05 14.96
C PRO A 85 12.76 -16.47 15.11
N SER A 86 12.00 -15.80 15.98
CA SER A 86 10.58 -16.02 16.17
C SER A 86 9.88 -14.78 16.72
N TYR A 87 8.60 -14.63 16.39
CA TYR A 87 7.71 -13.56 16.83
C TYR A 87 6.57 -14.13 17.67
N ILE A 88 6.13 -13.37 18.69
CA ILE A 88 5.10 -13.82 19.63
C ILE A 88 3.77 -13.14 19.30
N PHE A 89 2.74 -13.96 19.19
CA PHE A 89 1.37 -13.51 18.99
C PHE A 89 0.52 -13.95 20.18
N GLY A 90 0.02 -12.97 20.93
CA GLY A 90 -0.96 -13.15 21.98
C GLY A 90 -2.26 -13.68 21.40
N THR A 91 -2.74 -14.78 21.97
CA THR A 91 -4.02 -15.38 21.61
C THR A 91 -5.09 -15.00 22.62
N GLY A 92 -6.34 -15.29 22.29
CA GLY A 92 -7.43 -15.25 23.26
C GLY A 92 -7.20 -16.14 24.50
N PRO A 93 -8.18 -16.16 25.42
CA PRO A 93 -8.09 -16.94 26.64
C PRO A 93 -7.77 -18.41 26.31
N SER A 94 -6.67 -18.89 26.88
CA SER A 94 -6.13 -20.24 26.64
C SER A 94 -6.38 -21.19 27.82
N THR A 95 -6.74 -20.65 28.98
CA THR A 95 -7.06 -21.39 30.21
C THR A 95 -8.47 -21.08 30.68
N PRO A 96 -9.10 -21.98 31.46
CA PRO A 96 -10.39 -21.73 32.12
C PRO A 96 -10.36 -20.49 33.04
N ASP A 97 -9.20 -20.16 33.60
CA ASP A 97 -8.96 -18.99 34.45
C ASP A 97 -8.90 -17.67 33.66
N GLY A 98 -9.02 -17.75 32.33
CA GLY A 98 -9.03 -16.61 31.44
C GLY A 98 -7.66 -15.95 31.29
N ASP A 99 -6.56 -16.70 31.32
CA ASP A 99 -5.25 -16.15 30.97
C ASP A 99 -5.06 -16.11 29.46
N CYS A 100 -4.45 -15.02 28.99
CA CYS A 100 -4.06 -14.83 27.61
C CYS A 100 -3.04 -15.90 27.20
N GLY A 101 -3.32 -16.61 26.10
CA GLY A 101 -2.32 -17.50 25.52
C GLY A 101 -1.30 -16.73 24.67
N GLN A 102 -0.25 -17.44 24.27
CA GLN A 102 0.75 -16.93 23.34
C GLN A 102 1.14 -18.04 22.38
N MET A 103 1.33 -17.68 21.11
CA MET A 103 1.86 -18.57 20.08
C MET A 103 3.10 -17.95 19.46
N SER A 104 4.17 -18.75 19.38
CA SER A 104 5.39 -18.36 18.69
C SER A 104 5.31 -18.75 17.22
N ARG A 105 5.67 -17.82 16.33
CA ARG A 105 5.76 -18.04 14.89
C ARG A 105 7.23 -17.91 14.45
N PRO A 106 7.78 -18.85 13.67
CA PRO A 106 9.12 -18.71 13.12
C PRO A 106 9.26 -17.43 12.31
N GLY A 107 10.38 -16.72 12.47
CA GLY A 107 10.62 -15.46 11.78
C GLY A 107 10.59 -15.62 10.26
N ALA A 108 11.16 -16.72 9.76
CA ALA A 108 11.15 -17.04 8.33
C ALA A 108 9.73 -17.13 7.75
N ASP A 109 8.76 -17.66 8.49
CA ASP A 109 7.36 -17.76 8.03
C ASP A 109 6.70 -16.38 7.99
N VAL A 110 6.97 -15.54 9.00
CA VAL A 110 6.47 -14.15 9.07
C VAL A 110 7.02 -13.34 7.90
N ALA A 111 8.34 -13.37 7.68
CA ALA A 111 8.97 -12.62 6.59
C ALA A 111 8.57 -13.16 5.20
N LYS A 112 8.38 -14.47 5.06
CA LYS A 112 7.84 -15.08 3.85
C LYS A 112 6.44 -14.54 3.54
N ARG A 113 5.56 -14.45 4.55
CA ARG A 113 4.20 -13.93 4.38
C ARG A 113 4.22 -12.45 3.99
N CYS A 114 5.00 -11.63 4.68
CA CYS A 114 5.20 -10.21 4.35
C CYS A 114 5.68 -10.01 2.90
N THR A 115 6.65 -10.81 2.46
CA THR A 115 7.16 -10.75 1.08
C THR A 115 6.06 -11.09 0.06
N GLN A 116 5.24 -12.10 0.33
CA GLN A 116 4.15 -12.51 -0.57
C GLN A 116 3.12 -11.39 -0.76
N GLU A 117 2.63 -10.81 0.34
CA GLU A 117 1.66 -9.72 0.27
C GLU A 117 2.26 -8.50 -0.47
N LEU A 118 3.55 -8.19 -0.28
CA LEU A 118 4.22 -7.10 -0.99
C LEU A 118 4.32 -7.36 -2.51
N VAL A 119 4.67 -8.58 -2.91
CA VAL A 119 4.70 -8.98 -4.32
C VAL A 119 3.31 -8.82 -4.94
N GLU A 120 2.27 -9.32 -4.27
CA GLU A 120 0.88 -9.23 -4.72
C GLU A 120 0.43 -7.77 -4.86
N ALA A 121 0.74 -6.91 -3.87
CA ALA A 121 0.40 -5.49 -3.91
C ALA A 121 1.11 -4.75 -5.06
N ILE A 122 2.39 -5.04 -5.31
CA ILE A 122 3.15 -4.41 -6.42
C ILE A 122 2.64 -4.89 -7.78
N VAL A 123 2.29 -6.17 -7.92
CA VAL A 123 1.70 -6.72 -9.15
C VAL A 123 0.32 -6.12 -9.41
N ALA A 124 -0.50 -5.93 -8.37
CA ALA A 124 -1.84 -5.36 -8.47
C ALA A 124 -1.83 -3.93 -9.05
N VAL A 125 -0.78 -3.15 -8.79
CA VAL A 125 -0.61 -1.79 -9.33
C VAL A 125 -0.35 -1.80 -10.86
N GLN A 126 0.10 -2.92 -11.44
CA GLN A 126 0.38 -3.12 -12.88
C GLN A 126 1.35 -2.12 -13.53
N ARG A 127 2.10 -1.35 -12.75
CA ARG A 127 3.06 -0.35 -13.27
C ARG A 127 4.46 -0.90 -13.46
N PHE A 128 4.82 -1.93 -12.72
CA PHE A 128 6.13 -2.57 -12.78
C PHE A 128 6.01 -3.98 -13.32
N ARG A 129 7.06 -4.44 -13.97
CA ARG A 129 7.23 -5.86 -14.26
C ARG A 129 7.98 -6.47 -13.08
N VAL A 130 7.29 -7.32 -12.31
CA VAL A 130 7.90 -8.00 -11.15
C VAL A 130 8.59 -9.27 -11.64
N ILE A 131 9.83 -9.48 -11.22
CA ILE A 131 10.55 -10.73 -11.46
C ILE A 131 10.02 -11.79 -10.51
N ASP A 132 9.76 -12.98 -11.04
CA ASP A 132 9.22 -14.10 -10.29
C ASP A 132 10.13 -14.48 -9.12
N ARG A 133 9.51 -14.73 -7.96
CA ARG A 133 10.17 -15.22 -6.76
C ARG A 133 10.94 -16.51 -7.02
N ASP A 134 10.38 -17.44 -7.79
CA ASP A 134 11.06 -18.73 -8.03
C ASP A 134 12.38 -18.54 -8.77
N THR A 135 12.45 -17.50 -9.59
CA THR A 135 13.69 -17.09 -10.27
C THR A 135 14.68 -16.49 -9.28
N VAL A 136 14.21 -15.65 -8.36
CA VAL A 136 15.05 -15.08 -7.29
C VAL A 136 15.60 -16.18 -6.38
N ASP A 137 14.76 -17.09 -5.91
CA ASP A 137 15.14 -18.19 -5.01
C ASP A 137 16.17 -19.12 -5.69
N ARG A 138 15.99 -19.42 -6.98
CA ARG A 138 16.99 -20.21 -7.76
C ARG A 138 18.34 -19.50 -7.87
N VAL A 139 18.34 -18.21 -8.19
CA VAL A 139 19.59 -17.44 -8.32
C VAL A 139 20.30 -17.31 -6.96
N LEU A 140 19.55 -17.11 -5.88
CA LEU A 140 20.09 -17.09 -4.52
C LEU A 140 20.71 -18.44 -4.12
N ALA A 141 20.06 -19.55 -4.49
CA ALA A 141 20.58 -20.89 -4.24
C ALA A 141 21.85 -21.20 -5.05
N GLU A 142 21.92 -20.76 -6.30
CA GLU A 142 23.09 -20.97 -7.18
C GLU A 142 24.31 -20.14 -6.75
N GLN A 143 24.10 -18.93 -6.23
CA GLN A 143 25.18 -18.02 -5.89
C GLN A 143 25.59 -18.08 -4.39
N GLY A 144 24.91 -18.91 -3.57
CA GLY A 144 25.25 -19.06 -2.16
C GLY A 144 25.10 -17.76 -1.34
N PHE A 145 24.25 -16.82 -1.78
CA PHE A 145 24.06 -15.50 -1.18
C PHE A 145 23.39 -15.54 0.21
N LEU A 146 22.94 -16.71 0.66
CA LEU A 146 22.23 -16.94 1.92
C LEU A 146 23.11 -16.82 3.18
N ARG A 147 24.18 -16.03 3.14
CA ARG A 147 25.17 -15.93 4.23
C ARG A 147 25.55 -14.50 4.56
N SER A 148 24.57 -13.68 4.97
CA SER A 148 24.70 -12.76 6.12
C SER A 148 23.67 -11.63 6.04
N GLN A 149 23.10 -11.27 7.19
CA GLN A 149 22.51 -9.96 7.40
C GLN A 149 23.51 -8.88 6.95
N GLY A 150 23.07 -7.99 6.05
CA GLY A 150 23.89 -6.87 5.59
C GLY A 150 24.77 -7.16 4.37
N VAL A 151 24.18 -7.71 3.32
CA VAL A 151 24.79 -7.79 1.98
C VAL A 151 25.23 -6.39 1.51
N ALA A 152 26.48 -6.26 1.05
CA ALA A 152 27.00 -4.96 0.61
C ALA A 152 26.19 -4.46 -0.61
N PRO A 153 25.98 -3.14 -0.77
CA PRO A 153 25.23 -2.59 -1.91
C PRO A 153 25.76 -3.07 -3.27
N SER A 154 27.08 -3.24 -3.41
CA SER A 154 27.72 -3.75 -4.62
C SER A 154 27.32 -5.18 -4.98
N GLU A 155 27.12 -6.05 -3.98
CA GLU A 155 26.69 -7.43 -4.18
C GLU A 155 25.20 -7.50 -4.55
N LEU A 156 24.37 -6.66 -3.92
CA LEU A 156 22.96 -6.50 -4.28
C LEU A 156 22.78 -5.98 -5.71
N VAL A 157 23.62 -5.05 -6.16
CA VAL A 157 23.61 -4.56 -7.55
C VAL A 157 23.98 -5.67 -8.52
N ARG A 158 24.99 -6.48 -8.20
CA ARG A 158 25.34 -7.65 -9.02
C ARG A 158 24.19 -8.64 -9.11
N LEU A 159 23.51 -8.90 -7.98
CA LEU A 159 22.33 -9.75 -7.94
C LEU A 159 21.19 -9.18 -8.80
N GLY A 160 20.90 -7.88 -8.69
CA GLY A 160 19.92 -7.20 -9.53
C GLY A 160 20.22 -7.30 -11.03
N LYS A 161 21.49 -7.18 -11.43
CA LYS A 161 21.92 -7.37 -12.82
C LYS A 161 21.71 -8.79 -13.32
N LEU A 162 21.98 -9.80 -12.48
CA LEU A 162 21.72 -11.20 -12.81
C LEU A 162 20.22 -11.49 -12.97
N LEU A 163 19.39 -10.85 -12.13
CA LEU A 163 17.93 -10.96 -12.20
C LEU A 163 17.32 -10.16 -13.37
N GLY A 164 18.09 -9.28 -14.02
CA GLY A 164 17.60 -8.40 -15.08
C GLY A 164 16.62 -7.33 -14.57
N ALA A 165 16.81 -6.88 -13.32
CA ALA A 165 15.99 -5.87 -12.69
C ALA A 165 16.62 -4.48 -12.84
N ASP A 166 15.80 -3.45 -13.06
CA ASP A 166 16.25 -2.05 -13.01
C ASP A 166 16.34 -1.56 -11.56
N ARG A 167 15.46 -2.10 -10.71
CA ARG A 167 15.34 -1.76 -9.28
C ARG A 167 15.26 -3.02 -8.44
N LEU A 168 15.91 -2.96 -7.28
CA LEU A 168 15.89 -4.04 -6.30
C LEU A 168 15.27 -3.54 -5.00
N ILE A 169 14.31 -4.29 -4.46
CA ILE A 169 13.73 -4.05 -3.13
C ILE A 169 14.27 -5.10 -2.18
N VAL A 170 14.86 -4.66 -1.08
CA VAL A 170 15.32 -5.50 0.03
C VAL A 170 14.73 -4.97 1.32
N GLY A 171 14.39 -5.85 2.26
CA GLY A 171 13.80 -5.43 3.52
C GLY A 171 13.96 -6.45 4.63
N SER A 172 13.74 -5.99 5.85
CA SER A 172 13.71 -6.79 7.06
C SER A 172 12.45 -6.52 7.87
N VAL A 173 11.86 -7.59 8.40
CA VAL A 173 10.83 -7.48 9.43
C VAL A 173 11.56 -7.37 10.76
N ASP A 174 11.48 -6.20 11.39
CA ASP A 174 12.20 -5.91 12.63
C ASP A 174 11.40 -6.42 13.83
N LEU A 175 10.11 -6.08 13.88
CA LEU A 175 9.17 -6.51 14.90
C LEU A 175 7.85 -6.92 14.27
N ALA A 176 7.24 -7.97 14.80
CA ALA A 176 5.87 -8.36 14.48
C ALA A 176 5.29 -9.06 15.72
N GLY A 177 4.04 -8.81 16.05
CA GLY A 177 3.40 -9.56 17.13
C GLY A 177 2.12 -8.94 17.65
N THR A 178 1.44 -9.72 18.47
CA THR A 178 0.27 -9.29 19.23
C THR A 178 0.49 -9.55 20.70
N GLN A 179 -0.14 -8.75 21.54
CA GLN A 179 -0.21 -8.88 22.98
C GLN A 179 -1.67 -8.93 23.39
N CYS A 180 -2.01 -9.87 24.27
CA CYS A 180 -3.31 -9.96 24.90
C CYS A 180 -3.17 -9.45 26.34
N ARG A 181 -4.11 -8.58 26.75
CA ARG A 181 -4.18 -8.01 28.08
C ARG A 181 -5.53 -8.34 28.70
N ARG A 182 -5.49 -9.01 29.85
CA ARG A 182 -6.66 -9.23 30.69
C ARG A 182 -6.96 -7.97 31.51
N VAL A 183 -8.18 -7.46 31.39
CA VAL A 183 -8.67 -6.29 32.12
C VAL A 183 -9.95 -6.66 32.85
N GLU A 184 -9.93 -6.56 34.17
CA GLU A 184 -11.12 -6.76 35.00
C GLU A 184 -11.95 -5.47 35.05
N VAL A 185 -13.24 -5.57 34.71
CA VAL A 185 -14.15 -4.44 34.76
C VAL A 185 -14.67 -4.28 36.18
N ARG A 186 -14.13 -3.30 36.93
CA ARG A 186 -14.45 -3.05 38.35
C ARG A 186 -15.95 -2.93 38.64
N ALA A 187 -16.75 -2.47 37.69
CA ALA A 187 -18.19 -2.27 37.87
C ALA A 187 -19.01 -3.57 37.82
N SER A 188 -18.50 -4.62 37.17
CA SER A 188 -19.27 -5.83 36.89
C SER A 188 -18.56 -7.14 37.26
N GLY A 189 -17.25 -7.09 37.59
CA GLY A 189 -16.42 -8.27 37.86
C GLY A 189 -16.14 -9.12 36.63
N TYR A 190 -16.64 -8.74 35.45
CA TYR A 190 -16.38 -9.49 34.21
C TYR A 190 -14.98 -9.21 33.67
N LEU A 191 -14.36 -10.27 33.14
CA LEU A 191 -13.07 -10.19 32.47
C LEU A 191 -13.25 -9.72 31.02
N ARG A 192 -12.45 -8.72 30.63
CA ARG A 192 -12.34 -8.23 29.26
C ARG A 192 -10.93 -8.46 28.74
N PHE A 193 -10.84 -9.11 27.58
CA PHE A 193 -9.58 -9.25 26.84
C PHE A 193 -9.40 -8.11 25.84
N GLU A 194 -8.31 -7.38 25.97
CA GLU A 194 -7.87 -6.39 25.00
C GLU A 194 -6.66 -6.94 24.25
N PHE A 195 -6.63 -6.74 22.95
CA PHE A 195 -5.51 -7.08 22.11
C PHE A 195 -4.86 -5.81 21.60
N GLY A 196 -3.54 -5.78 21.62
CA GLY A 196 -2.72 -4.82 20.91
C GLY A 196 -1.74 -5.56 20.01
N GLY A 197 -1.24 -4.93 18.98
CA GLY A 197 -0.23 -5.54 18.13
C GLY A 197 0.44 -4.51 17.25
N GLY A 198 1.52 -4.92 16.61
CA GLY A 198 2.24 -4.03 15.73
C GLY A 198 3.21 -4.77 14.84
N ILE A 199 3.60 -4.07 13.79
CA ILE A 199 4.64 -4.48 12.86
C ILE A 199 5.60 -3.31 12.61
N GLU A 200 6.89 -3.62 12.61
CA GLU A 200 7.96 -2.72 12.21
C GLU A 200 8.73 -3.39 11.08
N VAL A 201 8.82 -2.70 9.94
CA VAL A 201 9.52 -3.17 8.75
C VAL A 201 10.42 -2.06 8.24
N SER A 202 11.64 -2.44 7.87
CA SER A 202 12.60 -1.55 7.24
C SER A 202 12.88 -2.03 5.83
N TYR A 203 12.81 -1.15 4.84
CA TYR A 203 13.09 -1.50 3.45
C TYR A 203 14.04 -0.50 2.80
N ARG A 204 14.70 -0.96 1.74
CA ARG A 204 15.61 -0.17 0.91
C ARG A 204 15.36 -0.52 -0.55
N VAL A 205 15.30 0.51 -1.38
CA VAL A 205 15.21 0.40 -2.83
C VAL A 205 16.55 0.80 -3.41
N LEU A 206 17.14 -0.09 -4.20
CA LEU A 206 18.40 0.14 -4.89
C LEU A 206 18.14 0.34 -6.38
N ASP A 207 18.88 1.26 -6.99
CA ASP A 207 18.99 1.36 -8.44
C ASP A 207 20.13 0.46 -8.91
N VAL A 208 19.81 -0.53 -9.75
CA VAL A 208 20.77 -1.53 -10.22
C VAL A 208 21.74 -0.93 -11.26
N THR A 209 21.34 0.16 -11.92
CA THR A 209 22.14 0.84 -12.94
C THR A 209 23.21 1.70 -12.28
N THR A 210 22.82 2.54 -11.31
CA THR A 210 23.75 3.47 -10.63
C THR A 210 24.44 2.83 -9.43
N GLY A 211 23.82 1.80 -8.83
CA GLY A 211 24.27 1.20 -7.58
C GLY A 211 23.97 2.01 -6.33
N GLU A 212 23.17 3.07 -6.48
CA GLU A 212 22.80 3.95 -5.37
C GLU A 212 21.52 3.48 -4.68
N ILE A 213 21.37 3.86 -3.41
CA ILE A 213 20.14 3.64 -2.65
C ILE A 213 19.16 4.74 -3.06
N ALA A 214 18.15 4.36 -3.83
CA ALA A 214 17.12 5.27 -4.33
C ALA A 214 16.11 5.67 -3.24
N ALA A 215 15.82 4.77 -2.30
CA ALA A 215 14.92 5.05 -1.19
C ALA A 215 15.24 4.18 0.02
N VAL A 216 15.02 4.73 1.20
CA VAL A 216 14.99 4.00 2.47
C VAL A 216 13.69 4.34 3.15
N GLY A 217 13.00 3.34 3.66
CA GLY A 217 11.79 3.53 4.45
C GLY A 217 11.80 2.67 5.69
N ARG A 218 11.11 3.17 6.70
CA ARG A 218 10.73 2.41 7.88
C ARG A 218 9.25 2.60 8.10
N LEU A 219 8.52 1.50 8.20
CA LEU A 219 7.12 1.48 8.53
C LEU A 219 6.96 0.96 9.95
N THR A 220 6.31 1.74 10.80
CA THR A 220 5.85 1.29 12.12
C THR A 220 4.35 1.48 12.19
N ARG A 221 3.61 0.39 12.41
CA ARG A 221 2.17 0.43 12.60
C ARG A 221 1.79 -0.36 13.84
N THR A 222 0.85 0.20 14.59
CA THR A 222 0.30 -0.40 15.81
C THR A 222 -1.21 -0.37 15.78
N TRP A 223 -1.82 -1.41 16.32
CA TRP A 223 -3.27 -1.57 16.42
C TRP A 223 -3.65 -1.94 17.85
N ASP A 224 -4.78 -1.42 18.33
CA ASP A 224 -5.31 -1.70 19.66
C ASP A 224 -6.84 -1.82 19.59
N THR A 225 -7.38 -2.85 20.25
CA THR A 225 -8.83 -3.10 20.34
C THR A 225 -9.58 -2.15 21.27
N ARG A 226 -8.90 -1.32 22.08
CA ARG A 226 -9.54 -0.33 22.95
C ARG A 226 -10.29 0.74 22.16
N PRO A 227 -9.65 1.49 21.24
CA PRO A 227 -10.38 2.41 20.38
C PRO A 227 -11.22 1.68 19.32
N ASN A 228 -10.78 0.47 18.91
CA ASN A 228 -11.25 -0.22 17.72
C ASN A 228 -11.70 -1.66 18.05
N PRO A 229 -12.84 -1.84 18.74
CA PRO A 229 -13.30 -3.15 19.23
C PRO A 229 -13.53 -4.20 18.13
N GLU A 230 -13.78 -3.77 16.90
CA GLU A 230 -13.93 -4.61 15.70
C GLU A 230 -12.66 -5.40 15.35
N LEU A 231 -11.48 -4.88 15.71
CA LEU A 231 -10.21 -5.56 15.45
C LEU A 231 -9.98 -6.80 16.34
N ARG A 232 -10.86 -7.04 17.33
CA ARG A 232 -10.70 -8.14 18.28
C ARG A 232 -10.66 -9.52 17.60
N GLY A 233 -11.51 -9.73 16.60
CA GLY A 233 -11.53 -11.00 15.85
C GLY A 233 -10.21 -11.26 15.12
N VAL A 234 -9.62 -10.21 14.56
CA VAL A 234 -8.36 -10.28 13.81
C VAL A 234 -7.16 -10.43 14.75
N LEU A 235 -7.03 -9.56 15.75
CA LEU A 235 -5.84 -9.50 16.61
C LEU A 235 -5.74 -10.62 17.66
N SER A 236 -6.83 -11.37 17.87
CA SER A 236 -6.84 -12.53 18.78
C SER A 236 -6.41 -13.85 18.12
N SER A 237 -6.39 -13.91 16.78
CA SER A 237 -5.85 -15.04 16.01
C SER A 237 -4.48 -14.66 15.46
N PRO A 238 -3.43 -15.45 15.74
CA PRO A 238 -2.11 -15.19 15.16
C PRO A 238 -2.08 -15.22 13.63
N GLU A 239 -2.85 -16.11 13.01
CA GLU A 239 -2.92 -16.23 11.55
C GLU A 239 -3.60 -15.01 10.93
N ALA A 240 -4.73 -14.59 11.49
CA ALA A 240 -5.47 -13.43 11.01
C ALA A 240 -4.68 -12.14 11.26
N ALA A 241 -4.05 -12.01 12.43
CA ALA A 241 -3.20 -10.86 12.77
C ALA A 241 -2.00 -10.76 11.82
N LEU A 242 -1.31 -11.86 11.55
CA LEU A 242 -0.18 -11.86 10.61
C LEU A 242 -0.62 -11.49 9.19
N ALA A 243 -1.73 -12.06 8.70
CA ALA A 243 -2.27 -11.72 7.39
C ALA A 243 -2.61 -10.23 7.30
N PHE A 244 -3.32 -9.70 8.30
CA PHE A 244 -3.69 -8.30 8.37
C PHE A 244 -2.47 -7.37 8.45
N PHE A 245 -1.45 -7.70 9.26
CA PHE A 245 -0.24 -6.88 9.34
C PHE A 245 0.53 -6.88 8.02
N ALA A 246 0.65 -8.04 7.37
CA ALA A 246 1.35 -8.18 6.11
C ALA A 246 0.63 -7.42 4.98
N GLU A 247 -0.71 -7.46 4.92
CA GLU A 247 -1.52 -6.69 3.97
C GLU A 247 -1.36 -5.17 4.19
N GLN A 248 -1.53 -4.71 5.44
CA GLN A 248 -1.41 -3.29 5.78
C GLN A 248 0.00 -2.75 5.51
N MET A 249 1.02 -3.57 5.73
CA MET A 249 2.41 -3.25 5.38
C MET A 249 2.58 -3.17 3.87
N ALA A 250 2.14 -4.18 3.13
CA ALA A 250 2.29 -4.25 1.68
C ALA A 250 1.65 -3.05 0.99
N GLN A 251 0.45 -2.64 1.43
CA GLN A 251 -0.22 -1.44 0.91
C GLN A 251 0.58 -0.17 1.19
N ALA A 252 1.05 0.03 2.43
CA ALA A 252 1.78 1.23 2.82
C ALA A 252 3.16 1.33 2.14
N GLU A 253 3.91 0.23 2.10
CA GLU A 253 5.23 0.18 1.46
C GLU A 253 5.13 0.32 -0.05
N THR A 254 4.18 -0.35 -0.69
CA THR A 254 3.96 -0.20 -2.14
C THR A 254 3.71 1.26 -2.52
N MET A 255 2.88 1.95 -1.74
CA MET A 255 2.61 3.37 -1.95
C MET A 255 3.84 4.25 -1.74
N ALA A 256 4.63 3.98 -0.70
CA ALA A 256 5.87 4.72 -0.44
C ALA A 256 6.94 4.48 -1.52
N VAL A 257 7.09 3.23 -1.97
CA VAL A 257 7.98 2.85 -3.08
C VAL A 257 7.55 3.51 -4.39
N LEU A 258 6.25 3.53 -4.69
CA LEU A 258 5.71 4.24 -5.86
C LEU A 258 6.00 5.74 -5.79
N ASP A 259 5.87 6.38 -4.63
CA ASP A 259 6.15 7.81 -4.48
C ASP A 259 7.64 8.13 -4.66
N ALA A 260 8.52 7.25 -4.18
CA ALA A 260 9.95 7.42 -4.29
C ALA A 260 10.46 7.18 -5.72
N ILE A 261 9.95 6.16 -6.42
CA ILE A 261 10.45 5.76 -7.75
C ILE A 261 9.73 6.50 -8.89
N ASP A 262 8.43 6.73 -8.76
CA ASP A 262 7.57 7.27 -9.81
C ASP A 262 6.50 8.22 -9.25
N PRO A 263 6.92 9.41 -8.76
CA PRO A 263 6.03 10.40 -8.15
C PRO A 263 4.91 10.83 -9.10
N VAL A 264 3.78 11.29 -8.57
CA VAL A 264 2.70 11.82 -9.40
C VAL A 264 3.26 13.02 -10.15
N LYS A 265 2.98 13.15 -11.45
CA LYS A 265 3.39 14.32 -12.22
C LYS A 265 2.20 14.92 -12.94
N ILE A 266 2.27 16.22 -13.13
CA ILE A 266 1.31 16.95 -13.95
C ILE A 266 1.52 16.57 -15.41
N ALA A 267 0.50 15.96 -16.01
CA ALA A 267 0.47 15.58 -17.42
C ALA A 267 0.03 16.74 -18.31
N ALA A 268 -0.98 17.51 -17.87
CA ALA A 268 -1.47 18.68 -18.59
C ALA A 268 -2.07 19.70 -17.60
N VAL A 269 -2.04 20.97 -18.00
CA VAL A 269 -2.71 22.07 -17.30
C VAL A 269 -3.72 22.65 -18.28
N GLU A 270 -5.00 22.44 -18.00
CA GLU A 270 -6.13 22.96 -18.79
C GLU A 270 -6.78 24.13 -18.05
N THR A 271 -7.66 24.87 -18.74
CA THR A 271 -8.43 25.96 -18.13
C THR A 271 -9.38 25.42 -17.07
N GLY A 272 -8.96 25.48 -15.80
CA GLY A 272 -9.76 25.09 -14.63
C GLY A 272 -9.51 23.67 -14.10
N ALA A 273 -8.69 22.85 -14.77
CA ALA A 273 -8.37 21.50 -14.33
C ALA A 273 -6.90 21.13 -14.61
N ILE A 274 -6.29 20.43 -13.67
CA ILE A 274 -4.94 19.87 -13.78
C ILE A 274 -5.08 18.37 -13.99
N VAL A 275 -4.47 17.85 -15.05
CA VAL A 275 -4.45 16.43 -15.34
C VAL A 275 -3.17 15.83 -14.78
N LEU A 276 -3.29 14.78 -13.99
CA LEU A 276 -2.18 14.03 -13.40
C LEU A 276 -1.94 12.76 -14.20
N ASN A 277 -0.68 12.35 -14.32
CA ASN A 277 -0.26 11.16 -15.07
C ASN A 277 -0.59 9.83 -14.36
N GLN A 278 -1.51 9.83 -13.39
CA GLN A 278 -1.85 8.70 -12.54
C GLN A 278 -3.36 8.59 -12.36
N GLY A 279 -3.87 7.37 -12.31
CA GLY A 279 -5.29 7.07 -12.10
C GLY A 279 -5.52 6.13 -10.91
N ARG A 280 -6.60 5.34 -10.98
CA ARG A 280 -7.07 4.45 -9.89
C ARG A 280 -5.99 3.50 -9.35
N GLY A 281 -5.09 3.02 -10.20
CA GLY A 281 -4.02 2.09 -9.82
C GLY A 281 -2.97 2.66 -8.86
N ARG A 282 -2.98 3.98 -8.58
CA ARG A 282 -2.07 4.63 -7.63
C ARG A 282 -2.74 4.99 -6.29
N GLY A 283 -3.91 4.44 -6.00
CA GLY A 283 -4.64 4.73 -4.75
C GLY A 283 -5.03 6.21 -4.61
N LEU A 284 -5.12 6.94 -5.73
CA LEU A 284 -5.68 8.29 -5.73
C LEU A 284 -7.19 8.18 -5.57
N GLU A 285 -7.72 8.97 -4.65
CA GLU A 285 -9.16 9.05 -4.39
C GLU A 285 -9.64 10.50 -4.57
N PRO A 286 -10.89 10.70 -5.03
CA PRO A 286 -11.50 12.03 -5.01
C PRO A 286 -11.46 12.64 -3.60
N GLY A 287 -11.11 13.92 -3.50
CA GLY A 287 -10.89 14.64 -2.24
C GLY A 287 -9.45 14.59 -1.71
N MET A 288 -8.58 13.76 -2.29
CA MET A 288 -7.17 13.70 -1.87
C MET A 288 -6.44 14.99 -2.28
N ALA A 289 -5.69 15.57 -1.34
CA ALA A 289 -4.86 16.74 -1.60
C ALA A 289 -3.40 16.35 -1.90
N LEU A 290 -2.81 17.07 -2.86
CA LEU A 290 -1.44 16.90 -3.29
C LEU A 290 -0.73 18.26 -3.30
N ARG A 291 0.50 18.31 -2.78
CA ARG A 291 1.41 19.46 -2.98
C ARG A 291 2.10 19.35 -4.32
N VAL A 292 2.12 20.43 -5.07
CA VAL A 292 2.82 20.56 -6.35
C VAL A 292 4.15 21.27 -6.11
N PHE A 293 5.25 20.64 -6.49
CA PHE A 293 6.59 21.21 -6.41
C PHE A 293 7.04 21.75 -7.75
N ARG A 294 7.72 22.90 -7.73
CA ARG A 294 8.29 23.47 -8.96
C ARG A 294 9.36 22.51 -9.51
N LYS A 295 9.31 22.25 -10.81
CA LYS A 295 10.41 21.57 -11.50
C LYS A 295 11.62 22.50 -11.50
N ILE A 296 12.73 22.06 -10.91
CA ILE A 296 14.02 22.76 -10.96
C ILE A 296 15.05 21.85 -11.60
N GLU A 297 16.14 22.43 -12.08
CA GLU A 297 17.32 21.64 -12.43
C GLU A 297 17.93 21.04 -11.15
N PRO A 298 18.48 19.81 -11.21
CA PRO A 298 19.15 19.19 -10.07
C PRO A 298 20.22 20.12 -9.52
N ILE A 299 20.06 20.56 -8.27
CA ILE A 299 21.08 21.34 -7.57
C ILE A 299 22.18 20.37 -7.20
N ARG A 300 23.37 20.58 -7.76
CA ARG A 300 24.55 19.77 -7.48
C ARG A 300 25.45 20.49 -6.50
N ASP A 301 26.04 19.70 -5.62
CA ASP A 301 27.14 20.14 -4.78
C ASP A 301 28.35 20.51 -5.67
N PRO A 302 28.93 21.71 -5.52
CA PRO A 302 30.01 22.17 -6.39
C PRO A 302 31.33 21.43 -6.21
N ASP A 303 31.56 20.82 -5.04
CA ASP A 303 32.81 20.13 -4.70
C ASP A 303 32.75 18.65 -5.09
N THR A 304 31.59 18.02 -4.96
CA THR A 304 31.40 16.57 -5.15
C THR A 304 30.60 16.21 -6.41
N GLY A 305 29.89 17.17 -7.01
CA GLY A 305 28.99 16.93 -8.15
C GLY A 305 27.74 16.11 -7.81
N ALA A 306 27.57 15.73 -6.53
CA ALA A 306 26.43 14.96 -6.03
C ALA A 306 25.15 15.81 -6.12
N VAL A 307 24.03 15.17 -6.48
CA VAL A 307 22.73 15.84 -6.52
C VAL A 307 22.23 16.03 -5.09
N LEU A 308 22.09 17.30 -4.66
CA LEU A 308 21.60 17.67 -3.33
C LEU A 308 20.08 17.73 -3.29
N THR A 309 19.46 18.30 -4.32
CA THR A 309 18.00 18.32 -4.44
C THR A 309 17.58 18.46 -5.90
N GLU A 310 16.54 17.74 -6.27
CA GLU A 310 15.82 17.88 -7.54
C GLU A 310 14.43 18.51 -7.34
N GLN A 311 14.06 18.78 -6.08
CA GLN A 311 12.74 19.27 -5.71
C GLN A 311 12.80 20.77 -5.46
N GLY A 312 12.01 21.52 -6.25
CA GLY A 312 11.83 22.95 -6.06
C GLY A 312 10.88 23.26 -4.91
N PRO A 313 10.68 24.56 -4.61
CA PRO A 313 9.72 24.99 -3.60
C PRO A 313 8.29 24.56 -3.96
N GLU A 314 7.45 24.41 -2.94
CA GLU A 314 6.02 24.20 -3.09
C GLU A 314 5.38 25.41 -3.80
N VAL A 315 4.57 25.12 -4.82
CA VAL A 315 3.93 26.14 -5.68
C VAL A 315 2.44 26.25 -5.38
N ALA A 316 1.79 25.10 -5.20
CA ALA A 316 0.35 25.01 -5.06
C ALA A 316 -0.05 23.72 -4.35
N VAL A 317 -1.26 23.73 -3.81
CA VAL A 317 -1.97 22.54 -3.33
C VAL A 317 -3.14 22.30 -4.27
N ILE A 318 -3.24 21.08 -4.76
CA ILE A 318 -4.29 20.62 -5.66
C ILE A 318 -5.11 19.53 -4.97
N GLU A 319 -6.40 19.49 -5.25
CA GLU A 319 -7.33 18.46 -4.77
C GLU A 319 -7.80 17.63 -5.96
N VAL A 320 -7.73 16.31 -5.84
CA VAL A 320 -8.21 15.36 -6.84
C VAL A 320 -9.74 15.40 -6.87
N ILE A 321 -10.33 15.70 -8.03
CA ILE A 321 -11.79 15.76 -8.22
C ILE A 321 -12.30 14.45 -8.81
N GLU A 322 -11.56 13.89 -9.76
CA GLU A 322 -11.99 12.75 -10.55
C GLU A 322 -10.80 11.83 -10.81
N VAL A 323 -10.98 10.54 -10.65
CA VAL A 323 -9.95 9.52 -10.89
C VAL A 323 -10.43 8.56 -11.97
N LEU A 324 -9.82 8.68 -13.15
CA LEU A 324 -9.99 7.76 -14.27
C LEU A 324 -8.97 6.61 -14.15
N ASP A 325 -9.01 5.65 -15.08
CA ASP A 325 -8.17 4.45 -14.99
C ASP A 325 -6.66 4.77 -15.03
N ARG A 326 -6.25 5.73 -15.87
CA ARG A 326 -4.83 6.07 -16.11
C ARG A 326 -4.43 7.49 -15.74
N VAL A 327 -5.40 8.38 -15.59
CA VAL A 327 -5.19 9.79 -15.28
C VAL A 327 -6.19 10.23 -14.22
N SER A 328 -5.91 11.32 -13.54
CA SER A 328 -6.83 11.93 -12.60
C SER A 328 -6.87 13.42 -12.84
N ARG A 329 -8.02 14.02 -12.58
CA ARG A 329 -8.23 15.46 -12.68
C ARG A 329 -8.24 16.05 -11.29
N ALA A 330 -7.55 17.16 -11.15
CA ALA A 330 -7.44 17.90 -9.91
C ALA A 330 -7.75 19.38 -10.13
N ARG A 331 -8.23 20.06 -9.09
CA ARG A 331 -8.36 21.52 -9.06
C ARG A 331 -7.34 22.11 -8.11
N ILE A 332 -6.97 23.35 -8.33
CA ILE A 332 -6.17 24.10 -7.38
C ILE A 332 -7.07 24.52 -6.22
N ILE A 333 -6.62 24.25 -4.99
CA ILE A 333 -7.28 24.71 -3.76
C ILE A 333 -6.49 25.82 -3.07
N SER A 334 -5.17 25.87 -3.25
CA SER A 334 -4.30 26.92 -2.72
C SER A 334 -3.07 27.12 -3.61
N GLY A 335 -2.53 28.34 -3.64
CA GLY A 335 -1.35 28.71 -4.43
C GLY A 335 -1.66 29.29 -5.80
N SER A 336 -0.62 29.50 -6.61
CA SER A 336 -0.75 30.15 -7.91
C SER A 336 -0.69 29.15 -9.07
N ALA A 337 -1.67 29.25 -9.99
CA ALA A 337 -1.65 28.50 -11.24
C ALA A 337 -0.43 28.82 -12.12
N SER A 338 0.14 30.03 -11.99
CA SER A 338 1.26 30.48 -12.84
C SER A 338 2.58 29.74 -12.63
N GLY A 339 2.76 29.07 -11.48
CA GLY A 339 3.97 28.29 -11.21
C GLY A 339 3.84 26.80 -11.56
N ILE A 340 2.66 26.37 -12.01
CA ILE A 340 2.35 24.97 -12.28
C ILE A 340 2.76 24.64 -13.71
N VAL A 341 3.73 23.74 -13.87
CA VAL A 341 4.27 23.32 -15.16
C VAL A 341 4.07 21.83 -15.39
N VAL A 342 3.90 21.45 -16.65
CA VAL A 342 3.86 20.03 -17.05
C VAL A 342 5.16 19.34 -16.61
N GLY A 343 5.02 18.17 -15.99
CA GLY A 343 6.13 17.40 -15.42
C GLY A 343 6.50 17.78 -13.98
N ALA A 344 5.85 18.77 -13.37
CA ALA A 344 6.00 19.05 -11.93
C ALA A 344 5.55 17.84 -11.09
N ALA A 345 6.33 17.50 -10.07
CA ALA A 345 6.03 16.40 -9.17
C ALA A 345 4.98 16.81 -8.13
N CYS A 346 4.06 15.91 -7.82
CA CYS A 346 3.04 16.06 -6.81
C CYS A 346 3.18 14.98 -5.75
N ARG A 347 3.06 15.35 -4.47
CA ARG A 347 3.07 14.41 -3.34
C ARG A 347 1.82 14.56 -2.48
N PRO A 348 1.25 13.45 -1.97
CA PRO A 348 0.07 13.49 -1.12
C PRO A 348 0.35 14.21 0.19
N ILE A 349 -0.67 14.91 0.68
CA ILE A 349 -0.68 15.51 2.02
C ILE A 349 -1.98 15.19 2.73
N GLU A 350 -1.89 15.06 4.05
CA GLU A 350 -3.07 15.13 4.91
C GLU A 350 -3.44 16.61 5.07
N LEU A 351 -4.62 17.00 4.60
CA LEU A 351 -5.14 18.33 4.90
C LEU A 351 -5.51 18.38 6.39
N PRO A 352 -5.01 19.37 7.16
CA PRO A 352 -5.58 19.61 8.47
C PRO A 352 -7.05 20.01 8.31
N ALA A 353 -7.91 19.59 9.24
CA ALA A 353 -9.38 19.71 9.21
C ALA A 353 -9.95 21.15 9.08
N HIS A 354 -9.10 22.17 8.89
CA HIS A 354 -9.46 23.59 8.84
C HIS A 354 -9.46 24.22 7.44
N PHE A 355 -9.14 23.48 6.37
CA PHE A 355 -9.17 24.03 5.00
C PHE A 355 -10.55 24.03 4.32
N GLY A 356 -11.60 23.57 5.02
CA GLY A 356 -12.98 23.67 4.57
C GLY A 356 -13.72 24.85 5.19
N ARG A 357 -13.61 26.03 4.58
CA ARG A 357 -14.65 27.08 4.62
C ARG A 357 -14.68 27.87 3.33
#